data_AF-A0A7V9JFV3-F1
#
_entry.id   AF-A0A7V9JFV3-F1
#
_cell.length_a   1.000
_cell.length_b   1.000
_cell.length_c   1.000
_cell.angle_alpha   90.00
_cell.angle_beta   90.00
_cell.angle_gamma   90.00
#
_symmetry.space_group_name_H-M   'P 1'
#
loop_
_entity.id
_entity.type
_entity.pdbx_description
1 polymer ?
#
loop_
_entity_poly.entity_id
_entity_poly.type
_entity_poly.pdbx_seq_one_letter_code
_entity_poly.pdbx_strand_id
1 'polypeptide(L)'
;MGIPLEGTPGPLNAITDVPGVAVGHATLIRGSGPLRVGQGPVRTGVTAVFPRGTGDLTSVFAGWFSLNGNGEMTGTAWLDDYGLLLYPITITNTNSVGTVRDAVIEWGRTRISDVFNCCLPVVAETWDGELSDIYGFHVRKEHAFQAFSAAKPGPVAEGNVGGGTGMSCLGFKGGIGTASRRLNERQGGYNVGVLVQCNFGQRRLLRIAGVP
;
A
#
# COMPACT_ATOMS: atom_id res chain seq x y z
N MET A 1 5.32 -12.20 -20.79
CA MET A 1 6.17 -13.22 -20.14
C MET A 1 5.58 -14.63 -20.17
N GLY A 2 4.33 -14.85 -20.61
CA GLY A 2 3.81 -16.20 -20.85
C GLY A 2 3.59 -17.06 -19.60
N ILE A 3 3.56 -16.44 -18.41
CA ILE A 3 3.35 -17.14 -17.13
C ILE A 3 1.87 -17.53 -17.05
N PRO A 4 1.54 -18.83 -16.94
CA PRO A 4 0.16 -19.27 -16.80
C PRO A 4 -0.33 -18.98 -15.39
N LEU A 5 -1.42 -18.23 -15.26
CA LEU A 5 -2.11 -17.98 -13.99
C LEU A 5 -3.60 -18.30 -14.17
N GLU A 6 -4.21 -18.87 -13.14
CA GLU A 6 -5.63 -19.22 -13.15
C GLU A 6 -6.54 -17.99 -13.00
N GLY A 7 -7.80 -18.17 -13.41
CA GLY A 7 -8.84 -17.15 -13.37
C GLY A 7 -8.81 -16.17 -14.56
N THR A 8 -9.86 -15.33 -14.65
CA THR A 8 -9.96 -14.30 -15.70
C THR A 8 -9.64 -12.94 -15.11
N PRO A 9 -8.60 -12.22 -15.58
CA PRO A 9 -8.30 -10.89 -15.08
C PRO A 9 -9.35 -9.85 -15.50
N GLY A 10 -9.45 -8.76 -14.73
CA GLY A 10 -10.12 -7.55 -15.18
C GLY A 10 -9.33 -6.84 -16.29
N PRO A 11 -9.90 -5.81 -16.93
CA PRO A 11 -9.28 -5.12 -18.07
C PRO A 11 -7.94 -4.46 -17.72
N LEU A 12 -7.74 -4.02 -16.48
CA LEU A 12 -6.48 -3.43 -16.03
C LEU A 12 -5.55 -4.45 -15.37
N ASN A 13 -6.08 -5.63 -15.01
CA ASN A 13 -5.45 -6.60 -14.12
C ASN A 13 -4.85 -5.92 -12.88
N ALA A 14 -5.65 -5.06 -12.23
CA ALA A 14 -5.20 -4.23 -11.11
C ALA A 14 -6.31 -4.05 -10.08
N ILE A 15 -5.96 -3.67 -8.86
CA ILE A 15 -6.92 -3.42 -7.77
C ILE A 15 -8.01 -2.40 -8.16
N THR A 16 -7.68 -1.47 -9.06
CA THR A 16 -8.58 -0.45 -9.62
C THR A 16 -9.61 -0.97 -10.62
N ASP A 17 -9.59 -2.27 -10.96
CA ASP A 17 -10.71 -2.93 -11.64
C ASP A 17 -11.95 -3.04 -10.73
N VAL A 18 -11.79 -2.86 -9.42
CA VAL A 18 -12.90 -2.64 -8.49
C VAL A 18 -13.38 -1.19 -8.63
N PRO A 19 -14.61 -0.94 -9.10
CA PRO A 19 -15.08 0.42 -9.37
C PRO A 19 -15.00 1.33 -8.14
N GLY A 20 -14.50 2.54 -8.34
CA GLY A 20 -14.32 3.55 -7.29
C GLY A 20 -12.98 3.48 -6.56
N VAL A 21 -12.23 2.38 -6.66
CA VAL A 21 -10.90 2.29 -6.05
C VAL A 21 -9.92 3.21 -6.80
N ALA A 22 -9.12 3.96 -6.03
CA ALA A 22 -8.05 4.81 -6.55
C ALA A 22 -6.73 4.55 -5.82
N VAL A 23 -5.63 4.54 -6.56
CA VAL A 23 -4.27 4.31 -6.02
C VAL A 23 -3.37 5.48 -6.36
N GLY A 24 -2.59 5.93 -5.38
CA GLY A 24 -1.60 7.00 -5.55
C GLY A 24 -0.27 6.66 -4.88
N HIS A 25 0.82 7.19 -5.43
CA HIS A 25 2.17 6.95 -4.93
C HIS A 25 2.95 8.26 -4.79
N ALA A 26 3.79 8.33 -3.76
CA ALA A 26 4.88 9.28 -3.66
C ALA A 26 6.19 8.49 -3.54
N THR A 27 7.09 8.66 -4.51
CA THR A 27 8.34 7.90 -4.64
C THR A 27 9.53 8.79 -4.33
N LEU A 28 10.34 8.42 -3.34
CA LEU A 28 11.53 9.17 -2.92
C LEU A 28 12.78 8.40 -3.31
N ILE A 29 13.50 8.94 -4.29
CA ILE A 29 14.80 8.43 -4.74
C ILE A 29 15.78 9.61 -4.77
N ARG A 30 16.72 9.65 -3.82
CA ARG A 30 17.78 10.66 -3.81
C ARG A 30 19.09 10.12 -3.22
N GLY A 31 20.20 10.70 -3.64
CA GLY A 31 21.54 10.28 -3.19
C GLY A 31 21.98 8.92 -3.73
N SER A 32 23.28 8.66 -3.61
CA SER A 32 23.95 7.42 -3.98
C SER A 32 25.20 7.25 -3.11
N GLY A 33 25.83 6.08 -3.17
CA GLY A 33 27.04 5.78 -2.41
C GLY A 33 26.75 5.26 -0.99
N PRO A 34 27.74 5.33 -0.08
CA PRO A 34 27.63 4.75 1.25
C PRO A 34 26.56 5.43 2.10
N LEU A 35 25.89 4.64 2.93
CA LEU A 35 24.88 5.11 3.88
C LEU A 35 25.47 6.13 4.86
N ARG A 36 24.81 7.29 4.95
CA ARG A 36 24.99 8.28 6.02
C ARG A 36 23.62 8.59 6.61
N VAL A 37 23.42 8.19 7.86
CA VAL A 37 22.14 8.36 8.57
C VAL A 37 21.71 9.82 8.57
N GLY A 38 20.45 10.07 8.21
CA GLY A 38 19.88 11.42 8.05
C GLY A 38 20.17 12.07 6.70
N GLN A 39 21.01 11.47 5.85
CA GLN A 39 21.42 12.03 4.56
C GLN A 39 20.99 11.17 3.37
N GLY A 40 21.09 9.85 3.50
CA GLY A 40 20.76 8.90 2.43
C GLY A 40 21.86 7.84 2.19
N PRO A 41 21.75 7.05 1.10
CA PRO A 41 20.78 7.18 0.03
C PRO A 41 19.35 6.89 0.47
N VAL A 42 18.38 7.52 -0.18
CA VAL A 42 16.96 7.40 0.15
C VAL A 42 16.27 6.63 -0.95
N ARG A 43 15.59 5.54 -0.59
CA ARG A 43 14.81 4.68 -1.50
C ARG A 43 13.53 4.28 -0.77
N THR A 44 12.61 5.21 -0.58
CA THR A 44 11.38 4.98 0.19
C THR A 44 10.19 5.64 -0.49
N GLY A 45 9.00 5.54 0.08
CA GLY A 45 7.87 6.34 -0.33
C GLY A 45 6.60 6.01 0.42
N VAL A 46 5.49 6.47 -0.12
CA VAL A 46 4.14 6.21 0.41
C VAL A 46 3.26 5.74 -0.73
N THR A 47 2.43 4.72 -0.48
CA THR A 47 1.31 4.31 -1.34
C THR A 47 0.02 4.55 -0.60
N ALA A 48 -0.98 5.09 -1.27
CA ALA A 48 -2.31 5.32 -0.73
C ALA A 48 -3.35 4.61 -1.60
N VAL A 49 -4.26 3.89 -0.96
CA VAL A 49 -5.37 3.18 -1.60
C VAL A 49 -6.67 3.72 -1.00
N PHE A 50 -7.45 4.39 -1.85
CA PHE A 50 -8.76 4.93 -1.49
C PHE A 50 -9.85 3.96 -1.93
N PRO A 51 -10.65 3.41 -1.00
CA PRO A 51 -11.69 2.43 -1.35
C PRO A 51 -12.79 2.99 -2.27
N ARG A 52 -13.09 4.29 -2.15
CA ARG A 52 -14.14 4.99 -2.90
C ARG A 52 -13.65 6.29 -3.56
N GLY A 53 -12.36 6.34 -3.87
CA GLY A 53 -11.70 7.52 -4.43
C GLY A 53 -11.46 8.60 -3.39
N THR A 54 -10.97 9.76 -3.82
CA THR A 54 -10.54 10.84 -2.92
C THR A 54 -11.67 11.78 -2.49
N GLY A 55 -12.86 11.67 -3.09
CA GLY A 55 -14.00 12.57 -2.87
C GLY A 55 -15.12 11.99 -1.99
N ASP A 56 -15.34 10.67 -2.01
CA ASP A 56 -16.35 10.00 -1.21
C ASP A 56 -15.68 9.26 -0.05
N LEU A 57 -15.92 9.72 1.18
CA LEU A 57 -15.33 9.19 2.42
C LEU A 57 -16.34 8.41 3.26
N THR A 58 -17.45 7.98 2.66
CA THR A 58 -18.36 7.04 3.32
C THR A 58 -17.63 5.74 3.64
N SER A 59 -17.89 5.20 4.83
CA SER A 59 -17.31 3.93 5.26
C SER A 59 -17.54 2.79 4.27
N VAL A 60 -16.55 1.89 4.19
CA VAL A 60 -16.72 0.56 3.59
C VAL A 60 -16.54 -0.52 4.66
N PHE A 61 -17.17 -1.68 4.48
CA PHE A 61 -16.87 -2.83 5.33
C PHE A 61 -15.44 -3.30 5.11
N ALA A 62 -14.75 -3.64 6.20
CA ALA A 62 -13.36 -4.07 6.15
C ALA A 62 -13.06 -5.07 7.26
N GLY A 63 -12.05 -5.91 7.02
CA GLY A 63 -11.49 -6.83 7.98
C GLY A 63 -10.00 -7.02 7.71
N TRP A 64 -9.27 -7.61 8.64
CA TRP A 64 -7.84 -7.84 8.52
C TRP A 64 -7.45 -9.21 9.07
N PHE A 65 -6.25 -9.67 8.71
CA PHE A 65 -5.70 -10.94 9.17
C PHE A 65 -4.18 -10.85 9.29
N SER A 66 -3.65 -11.42 10.37
CA SER A 66 -2.20 -11.53 10.58
C SER A 66 -1.72 -12.95 10.28
N LEU A 67 -0.94 -13.10 9.21
CA LEU A 67 -0.21 -14.33 8.95
C LEU A 67 0.97 -14.50 9.92
N ASN A 68 1.72 -13.41 10.14
CA ASN A 68 2.80 -13.29 11.10
C ASN A 68 2.87 -11.84 11.59
N GLY A 69 2.88 -11.64 12.91
CA GLY A 69 2.77 -10.33 13.54
C GLY A 69 4.07 -9.54 13.69
N ASN A 70 5.14 -9.89 12.97
CA ASN A 70 6.39 -9.12 13.01
C ASN A 70 6.34 -7.92 12.05
N GLY A 71 5.50 -6.94 12.38
CA GLY A 71 5.32 -5.70 11.63
C GLY A 71 4.31 -4.79 12.31
N GLU A 72 4.04 -3.64 11.70
CA GLU A 72 3.07 -2.66 12.20
C GLU A 72 1.93 -2.42 11.20
N MET A 73 0.71 -2.36 11.74
CA MET A 73 -0.48 -1.96 11.00
C MET A 73 -1.42 -1.25 11.98
N THR A 74 -1.50 0.07 11.87
CA THR A 74 -2.40 0.86 12.71
C THR A 74 -3.86 0.60 12.34
N GLY A 75 -4.78 0.90 13.25
CA GLY A 75 -6.22 0.83 12.97
C GLY A 75 -6.81 -0.59 13.00
N THR A 76 -6.02 -1.62 13.28
CA THR A 76 -6.50 -3.01 13.39
C THR A 76 -7.56 -3.20 14.47
N ALA A 77 -7.38 -2.62 15.66
CA ALA A 77 -8.40 -2.65 16.71
C ALA A 77 -9.74 -2.00 16.29
N TRP A 78 -9.68 -0.97 15.43
CA TRP A 78 -10.88 -0.35 14.86
C TRP A 78 -11.57 -1.27 13.84
N LEU A 79 -10.77 -1.94 13.00
CA LEU A 79 -11.30 -2.94 12.07
C LEU A 79 -11.93 -4.13 12.81
N ASP A 80 -11.35 -4.59 13.91
CA ASP A 80 -11.90 -5.69 14.71
C ASP A 80 -13.22 -5.34 15.39
N ASP A 81 -13.33 -4.13 15.94
CA ASP A 81 -14.50 -3.70 16.73
C ASP A 81 -15.65 -3.21 15.83
N TYR A 82 -15.36 -2.32 14.87
CA TYR A 82 -16.39 -1.69 14.03
C TYR A 82 -16.58 -2.37 12.67
N GLY A 83 -15.57 -3.09 12.16
CA GLY A 83 -15.64 -3.70 10.83
C GLY A 83 -15.73 -2.68 9.69
N LEU A 84 -15.27 -1.45 9.90
CA LEU A 84 -15.41 -0.33 8.95
C LEU A 84 -14.07 0.33 8.62
N LEU A 85 -13.90 0.76 7.38
CA LEU A 85 -12.78 1.57 6.91
C LEU A 85 -13.31 2.89 6.36
N LEU A 86 -12.87 4.00 6.94
CA LEU A 86 -13.23 5.37 6.54
C LEU A 86 -12.16 6.06 5.69
N TYR A 87 -10.92 5.91 6.10
CA TYR A 87 -9.76 6.62 5.58
C TYR A 87 -9.05 5.76 4.51
N PRO A 88 -8.18 6.35 3.66
CA PRO A 88 -7.34 5.55 2.79
C PRO A 88 -6.48 4.57 3.59
N ILE A 89 -6.23 3.39 3.01
CA ILE A 89 -5.15 2.52 3.47
C ILE A 89 -3.86 3.13 2.94
N THR A 90 -2.87 3.28 3.82
CA THR A 90 -1.54 3.76 3.41
C THR A 90 -0.47 2.74 3.74
N ILE A 91 0.54 2.65 2.86
CA ILE A 91 1.64 1.70 2.98
C ILE A 91 2.95 2.47 2.78
N THR A 92 3.88 2.34 3.73
CA THR A 92 5.16 3.09 3.78
C THR A 92 6.28 2.21 4.34
N ASN A 93 7.42 2.79 4.73
CA ASN A 93 8.46 2.09 5.49
C ASN A 93 8.17 2.03 7.00
N THR A 94 8.79 1.07 7.69
CA THR A 94 8.59 0.80 9.12
C THR A 94 8.67 2.05 10.01
N ASN A 95 9.73 2.84 9.84
CA ASN A 95 9.98 4.00 10.71
C ASN A 95 9.09 5.22 10.37
N SER A 96 8.29 5.13 9.31
CA SER A 96 7.47 6.23 8.81
C SER A 96 5.97 6.05 9.06
N VAL A 97 5.56 4.94 9.71
CA VAL A 97 4.15 4.66 10.05
C VAL A 97 3.54 5.83 10.83
N GLY A 98 4.21 6.31 11.87
CA GLY A 98 3.71 7.43 12.69
C GLY A 98 3.51 8.71 11.88
N THR A 99 4.48 9.08 11.04
CA THR A 99 4.39 10.27 10.19
C THR A 99 3.26 10.21 9.19
N VAL A 100 3.05 9.05 8.55
CA VAL A 100 1.97 8.86 7.58
C VAL A 100 0.61 8.81 8.28
N ARG A 101 0.52 8.17 9.45
CA ARG A 101 -0.68 8.16 10.30
C ARG A 101 -1.14 9.59 10.62
N ASP A 102 -0.22 10.43 11.07
CA ASP A 102 -0.54 11.81 11.42
C ASP A 102 -0.97 12.63 10.18
N ALA A 103 -0.40 12.35 9.00
CA ALA A 103 -0.84 12.95 7.75
C ALA A 103 -2.26 12.52 7.36
N VAL A 104 -2.64 11.25 7.56
CA VAL A 104 -4.02 10.79 7.28
C VAL A 104 -5.02 11.49 8.20
N ILE A 105 -4.70 11.63 9.48
CA ILE A 105 -5.54 12.35 10.46
C ILE A 105 -5.73 13.81 10.02
N GLU A 106 -4.64 14.51 9.68
CA GLU A 106 -4.67 15.90 9.25
C GLU A 106 -5.46 16.08 7.94
N TRP A 107 -5.25 15.20 6.97
CA TRP A 107 -5.99 15.20 5.71
C TRP A 107 -7.48 14.96 5.90
N GLY A 108 -7.84 13.99 6.75
CA GLY A 108 -9.22 13.61 7.03
C GLY A 108 -9.99 14.65 7.83
N ARG A 109 -9.35 15.29 8.81
CA ARG A 109 -9.97 16.31 9.70
C ARG A 109 -10.58 17.49 8.93
N THR A 110 -10.04 17.81 7.76
CA THR A 110 -10.54 18.90 6.90
C THR A 110 -11.64 18.47 5.93
N ARG A 111 -11.96 17.17 5.85
CA ARG A 111 -12.88 16.59 4.86
C ARG A 111 -14.06 15.85 5.47
N ILE A 112 -13.94 15.49 6.74
CA ILE A 112 -14.95 14.71 7.45
C ILE A 112 -15.44 15.56 8.62
N SER A 113 -16.63 16.14 8.48
CA SER A 113 -17.24 17.03 9.48
C SER A 113 -18.01 16.30 10.57
N ASP A 114 -18.58 15.13 10.24
CA ASP A 114 -19.66 14.51 11.04
C ASP A 114 -19.24 13.19 11.72
N VAL A 115 -17.98 12.79 11.57
CA VAL A 115 -17.49 11.54 12.15
C VAL A 115 -17.00 11.79 13.56
N PHE A 116 -17.34 10.84 14.43
CA PHE A 116 -16.76 10.61 15.75
C PHE A 116 -15.34 11.20 15.84
N ASN A 117 -15.07 12.03 16.86
CA ASN A 117 -13.82 12.81 17.02
C ASN A 117 -12.52 11.97 17.12
N CYS A 118 -12.57 10.66 16.86
CA CYS A 118 -11.45 9.72 16.88
C CYS A 118 -11.16 9.21 15.46
N CYS A 119 -9.97 9.53 14.93
CA CYS A 119 -9.48 9.01 13.66
C CYS A 119 -8.47 7.88 13.92
N LEU A 120 -8.83 6.66 13.50
CA LEU A 120 -8.01 5.45 13.64
C LEU A 120 -7.64 4.93 12.25
N PRO A 121 -6.69 5.60 11.54
CA PRO A 121 -6.38 5.27 10.16
C PRO A 121 -5.60 3.95 10.06
N VAL A 122 -5.70 3.31 8.90
CA VAL A 122 -4.94 2.12 8.55
C VAL A 122 -3.65 2.51 7.83
N VAL A 123 -2.53 2.39 8.53
CA VAL A 123 -1.18 2.61 8.01
C VAL A 123 -0.38 1.35 8.26
N ALA A 124 0.06 0.72 7.18
CA ALA A 124 0.87 -0.48 7.19
C ALA A 124 2.28 -0.20 6.70
N GLU A 125 3.19 -1.13 6.92
CA GLU A 125 4.58 -0.97 6.55
C GLU A 125 5.24 -2.25 6.04
N THR A 126 6.38 -2.05 5.39
CA THR A 126 7.44 -3.05 5.33
C THR A 126 8.81 -2.36 5.49
N TRP A 127 9.85 -3.11 5.85
CA TRP A 127 11.18 -2.55 6.15
C TRP A 127 12.09 -2.40 4.91
N ASP A 128 12.49 -1.18 4.55
CA ASP A 128 13.37 -0.88 3.40
C ASP A 128 14.82 -0.54 3.76
N GLY A 129 15.25 -0.81 5.00
CA GLY A 129 16.56 -0.38 5.50
C GLY A 129 17.77 -1.02 4.81
N GLU A 130 17.57 -2.02 3.96
CA GLU A 130 18.63 -2.58 3.10
C GLU A 130 19.01 -1.61 1.97
N LEU A 131 18.04 -0.91 1.38
CA LEU A 131 18.25 -0.02 0.24
C LEU A 131 18.07 1.46 0.57
N SER A 132 17.52 1.77 1.74
CA SER A 132 17.13 3.11 2.16
C SER A 132 17.74 3.45 3.52
N ASP A 133 18.09 4.72 3.71
CA ASP A 133 18.41 5.28 5.03
C ASP A 133 17.15 5.38 5.90
N ILE A 134 16.69 4.24 6.43
CA ILE A 134 15.44 4.15 7.19
C ILE A 134 15.47 4.93 8.51
N TYR A 135 16.65 5.14 9.10
CA TYR A 135 16.84 5.94 10.31
C TYR A 135 17.01 7.43 10.04
N GLY A 136 17.03 7.86 8.77
CA GLY A 136 17.05 9.27 8.41
C GLY A 136 15.67 9.93 8.37
N PHE A 137 14.58 9.18 8.61
CA PHE A 137 13.20 9.69 8.69
C PHE A 137 12.81 10.59 7.48
N HIS A 138 13.08 10.08 6.28
CA HIS A 138 12.94 10.86 5.03
C HIS A 138 11.50 11.05 4.55
N VAL A 139 10.58 10.17 4.97
CA VAL A 139 9.15 10.38 4.72
C VAL A 139 8.67 11.49 5.64
N ARG A 140 7.87 12.40 5.07
CA ARG A 140 7.29 13.57 5.73
C ARG A 140 5.83 13.63 5.34
N LYS A 141 5.03 14.43 6.05
CA LYS A 141 3.58 14.54 5.78
C LYS A 141 3.30 14.97 4.34
N GLU A 142 4.13 15.84 3.77
CA GLU A 142 4.00 16.30 2.39
C GLU A 142 4.07 15.15 1.39
N HIS A 143 4.87 14.12 1.66
CA HIS A 143 4.96 12.94 0.81
C HIS A 143 3.69 12.09 0.89
N ALA A 144 3.05 12.00 2.06
CA ALA A 144 1.75 11.35 2.17
C ALA A 144 0.67 12.15 1.42
N PHE A 145 0.65 13.48 1.56
CA PHE A 145 -0.28 14.34 0.81
C PHE A 145 -0.07 14.24 -0.71
N GLN A 146 1.18 14.15 -1.18
CA GLN A 146 1.48 13.88 -2.59
C GLN A 146 0.87 12.56 -3.05
N ALA A 147 0.98 11.48 -2.26
CA ALA A 147 0.36 10.20 -2.58
C ALA A 147 -1.17 10.32 -2.63
N PHE A 148 -1.79 11.10 -1.73
CA PHE A 148 -3.24 11.32 -1.72
C PHE A 148 -3.70 12.09 -2.96
N SER A 149 -3.01 13.17 -3.32
CA SER A 149 -3.32 13.97 -4.51
C SER A 149 -3.07 13.22 -5.82
N ALA A 150 -2.12 12.27 -5.83
CA ALA A 150 -1.84 11.43 -6.98
C ALA A 150 -2.83 10.27 -7.16
N ALA A 151 -3.69 10.00 -6.17
CA ALA A 151 -4.58 8.85 -6.20
C ALA A 151 -5.66 8.99 -7.29
N LYS A 152 -5.71 8.01 -8.18
CA LYS A 152 -6.67 7.98 -9.30
C LYS A 152 -7.09 6.55 -9.67
N PRO A 153 -8.24 6.37 -10.32
CA PRO A 153 -8.59 5.10 -10.96
C PRO A 153 -7.71 4.85 -12.20
N GLY A 154 -7.87 3.68 -12.82
CA GLY A 154 -7.14 3.30 -14.03
C GLY A 154 -5.86 2.50 -13.74
N PRO A 155 -4.93 2.39 -14.71
CA PRO A 155 -3.70 1.62 -14.54
C PRO A 155 -2.90 2.05 -13.30
N VAL A 156 -2.46 1.07 -12.51
CA VAL A 156 -1.66 1.29 -11.30
C VAL A 156 -0.18 1.12 -11.64
N ALA A 157 0.66 2.03 -11.16
CA ALA A 157 2.10 1.88 -11.32
C ALA A 157 2.62 0.77 -10.39
N GLU A 158 3.45 -0.13 -10.93
CA GLU A 158 4.02 -1.27 -10.22
C GLU A 158 5.55 -1.17 -10.13
N GLY A 159 6.15 -2.03 -9.30
CA GLY A 159 7.59 -2.10 -9.07
C GLY A 159 8.07 -1.10 -8.02
N ASN A 160 9.11 -0.33 -8.36
CA ASN A 160 9.87 0.51 -7.42
C ASN A 160 9.20 1.87 -7.19
N VAL A 161 7.93 1.86 -6.78
CA VAL A 161 7.12 3.07 -6.58
C VAL A 161 6.51 3.10 -5.20
N GLY A 162 6.20 4.31 -4.70
CA GLY A 162 5.50 4.49 -3.44
C GLY A 162 6.23 3.82 -2.27
N GLY A 163 5.50 3.16 -1.37
CA GLY A 163 6.12 2.43 -0.26
C GLY A 163 7.00 1.27 -0.73
N GLY A 164 6.77 0.73 -1.94
CA GLY A 164 7.57 -0.34 -2.53
C GLY A 164 8.98 0.07 -3.03
N THR A 165 9.33 1.36 -2.97
CA THR A 165 10.53 1.91 -3.59
C THR A 165 11.82 1.16 -3.19
N GLY A 166 12.05 0.98 -1.89
CA GLY A 166 13.26 0.35 -1.34
C GLY A 166 13.12 -1.13 -0.99
N MET A 167 12.04 -1.78 -1.40
CA MET A 167 11.74 -3.14 -0.94
C MET A 167 12.51 -4.23 -1.69
N SER A 168 12.75 -5.35 -1.03
CA SER A 168 13.45 -6.55 -1.50
C SER A 168 12.57 -7.79 -1.29
N CYS A 169 12.37 -8.60 -2.32
CA CYS A 169 11.41 -9.71 -2.32
C CYS A 169 12.07 -10.94 -2.94
N LEU A 170 12.15 -12.03 -2.18
CA LEU A 170 12.66 -13.33 -2.63
C LEU A 170 14.05 -13.23 -3.27
N GLY A 171 14.93 -12.41 -2.69
CA GLY A 171 16.30 -12.18 -3.17
C GLY A 171 16.40 -11.42 -4.52
N PHE A 172 15.31 -10.79 -4.95
CA PHE A 172 15.25 -9.86 -6.06
C PHE A 172 14.68 -8.51 -5.59
N LYS A 173 14.60 -7.55 -6.51
CA LYS A 173 13.94 -6.27 -6.21
C LYS A 173 12.45 -6.51 -5.93
N GLY A 174 11.98 -6.09 -4.76
CA GLY A 174 10.57 -6.08 -4.38
C GLY A 174 9.87 -4.80 -4.81
N GLY A 175 8.68 -4.56 -4.26
CA GLY A 175 7.94 -3.33 -4.53
C GLY A 175 6.42 -3.52 -4.58
N ILE A 176 5.74 -2.62 -5.28
CA ILE A 176 4.30 -2.70 -5.52
C ILE A 176 4.01 -3.70 -6.63
N GLY A 177 3.01 -4.56 -6.41
CA GLY A 177 2.43 -5.40 -7.44
C GLY A 177 0.91 -5.39 -7.31
N THR A 178 0.19 -5.61 -8.41
CA THR A 178 -1.27 -5.68 -8.39
C THR A 178 -1.80 -6.69 -9.39
N ALA A 179 -2.99 -7.22 -9.10
CA ALA A 179 -3.72 -8.13 -9.98
C ALA A 179 -5.21 -8.00 -9.70
N SER A 180 -6.04 -8.45 -10.64
CA SER A 180 -7.49 -8.59 -10.39
C SER A 180 -8.04 -9.86 -11.00
N ARG A 181 -9.19 -10.32 -10.53
CA ARG A 181 -9.96 -11.41 -11.13
C ARG A 181 -11.44 -11.05 -11.17
N ARG A 182 -12.09 -11.37 -12.28
CA ARG A 182 -13.55 -11.36 -12.41
C ARG A 182 -14.08 -12.75 -12.12
N LEU A 183 -14.99 -12.84 -11.15
CA LEU A 183 -15.70 -14.06 -10.85
C LEU A 183 -16.78 -14.34 -11.91
N ASN A 184 -17.08 -15.61 -12.14
CA ASN A 184 -18.21 -15.96 -13.01
C ASN A 184 -19.56 -15.66 -12.33
N GLU A 185 -20.65 -15.71 -13.10
CA GLU A 185 -22.00 -15.41 -12.59
C GLU A 185 -22.44 -16.34 -11.45
N ARG A 186 -22.04 -17.62 -11.48
CA ARG A 186 -22.34 -18.58 -10.40
C ARG A 186 -21.65 -18.22 -9.08
N GLN A 187 -20.57 -17.45 -9.15
CA GLN A 187 -19.80 -16.93 -8.01
C GLN A 187 -20.13 -15.45 -7.71
N GLY A 188 -21.21 -14.92 -8.30
CA GLY A 188 -21.72 -13.57 -8.03
C GLY A 188 -21.26 -12.48 -9.01
N GLY A 189 -20.38 -12.77 -9.97
CA GLY A 189 -19.98 -11.81 -11.00
C GLY A 189 -19.13 -10.63 -10.51
N TYR A 190 -18.61 -10.69 -9.28
CA TYR A 190 -17.82 -9.62 -8.67
C TYR A 190 -16.40 -9.52 -9.22
N ASN A 191 -15.79 -8.34 -9.09
CA ASN A 191 -14.36 -8.12 -9.27
C ASN A 191 -13.64 -8.22 -7.93
N VAL A 192 -12.55 -8.98 -7.89
CA VAL A 192 -11.63 -9.06 -6.76
C VAL A 192 -10.31 -8.43 -7.19
N GLY A 193 -9.95 -7.32 -6.56
CA GLY A 193 -8.70 -6.60 -6.81
C GLY A 193 -7.71 -6.80 -5.66
N VAL A 194 -6.43 -6.95 -5.98
CA VAL A 194 -5.35 -7.16 -4.99
C VAL A 194 -4.19 -6.21 -5.29
N LEU A 195 -3.65 -5.57 -4.27
CA LEU A 195 -2.39 -4.82 -4.30
C LEU A 195 -1.49 -5.33 -3.18
N VAL A 196 -0.22 -5.51 -3.49
CA VAL A 196 0.80 -5.98 -2.54
C VAL A 196 1.98 -5.01 -2.51
N GLN A 197 2.59 -4.85 -1.34
CA GLN A 197 3.94 -4.32 -1.18
C GLN A 197 4.84 -5.47 -0.76
N CYS A 198 5.55 -6.09 -1.70
CA CYS A 198 6.35 -7.29 -1.42
C CYS A 198 7.72 -6.92 -0.82
N ASN A 199 7.98 -7.40 0.39
CA ASN A 199 9.27 -7.28 1.07
C ASN A 199 9.61 -8.52 1.94
N PHE A 200 9.54 -9.73 1.37
CA PHE A 200 9.72 -10.95 2.16
C PHE A 200 10.47 -12.05 1.40
N GLY A 201 10.86 -13.08 2.16
CA GLY A 201 11.25 -14.38 1.63
C GLY A 201 12.67 -14.42 1.06
N GLN A 202 13.13 -15.64 0.80
CA GLN A 202 14.47 -15.92 0.29
C GLN A 202 14.39 -16.50 -1.11
N ARG A 203 15.42 -16.27 -1.94
CA ARG A 203 15.42 -16.66 -3.36
C ARG A 203 15.08 -18.13 -3.63
N ARG A 204 15.58 -19.04 -2.80
CA ARG A 204 15.31 -20.50 -2.93
C ARG A 204 13.85 -20.90 -2.67
N LEU A 205 13.03 -19.99 -2.14
CA LEU A 205 11.62 -20.23 -1.83
C LEU A 205 10.68 -19.66 -2.91
N LEU A 206 11.22 -18.91 -3.89
CA LEU A 206 10.43 -18.37 -4.99
C LEU A 206 9.77 -19.51 -5.74
N ARG A 207 8.47 -19.36 -6.03
CA ARG A 207 7.77 -20.22 -6.99
C ARG A 207 6.94 -19.36 -7.92
N ILE A 208 7.06 -19.59 -9.22
CA ILE A 208 6.27 -18.90 -10.25
C ILE A 208 5.51 -19.97 -11.04
N ALA A 209 4.18 -19.94 -10.99
CA ALA A 209 3.32 -20.97 -11.59
C ALA A 209 3.73 -22.41 -11.20
N GLY A 210 4.13 -22.60 -9.94
CA GLY A 210 4.57 -23.89 -9.39
C GLY A 210 6.04 -24.24 -9.65
N VAL A 211 6.74 -23.53 -10.55
CA VAL A 211 8.16 -23.74 -10.85
C VAL A 211 9.03 -23.10 -9.76
N PRO A 212 9.99 -23.83 -9.14
CA PRO A 212 10.88 -23.32 -8.09
C PRO A 212 12.02 -22.42 -8.62
#